data_AF-A0A937QBA3-F1
#
_entry.id   AF-A0A937QBA3-F1
#
_cell.length_a   1.000
_cell.length_b   1.000
_cell.length_c   1.000
_cell.angle_alpha   90.00
_cell.angle_beta   90.00
_cell.angle_gamma   90.00
#
_symmetry.space_group_name_H-M   'P 1'
#
loop_
_entity.id
_entity.type
_entity.pdbx_description
1 polymer ?
#
loop_
_entity_poly.entity_id
_entity_poly.type
_entity_poly.pdbx_seq_one_letter_code
_entity_poly.pdbx_strand_id
1 'polypeptide(L)' 'MVERLWRTVKYEDIYTRDYESVEGLIRGLREYFEFYNNERPHQTFGGSTPAEVYWGTAELRKAA' A
#
# COMPACT_ATOMS: atom_id res chain seq x y z
N MET A 1 -9.72 10.35 2.26
CA MET A 1 -8.46 9.59 2.45
C MET A 1 -8.66 8.10 2.17
N VAL A 2 -9.63 7.44 2.83
CA VAL A 2 -9.98 6.04 2.55
C VAL A 2 -10.54 5.85 1.14
N GLU A 3 -11.40 6.76 0.66
CA GLU A 3 -11.97 6.66 -0.70
C GLU A 3 -10.93 6.78 -1.81
N ARG A 4 -9.94 7.68 -1.65
CA ARG A 4 -8.83 7.83 -2.60
C ARG A 4 -7.97 6.57 -2.65
N LEU A 5 -7.68 5.99 -1.49
CA LEU A 5 -6.95 4.72 -1.40
C LEU A 5 -7.68 3.61 -2.18
N TRP A 6 -8.97 3.41 -1.92
CA TRP A 6 -9.75 2.37 -2.60
C TRP A 6 -9.89 2.61 -4.10
N ARG A 7 -9.94 3.86 -4.55
CA ARG A 7 -9.86 4.17 -5.98
C ARG A 7 -8.53 3.69 -6.56
N THR A 8 -7.41 4.02 -5.93
CA THR A 8 -6.08 3.59 -6.43
C THR A 8 -5.95 2.08 -6.45
N VAL A 9 -6.28 1.38 -5.36
CA VAL A 9 -6.22 -0.09 -5.25
C VAL A 9 -7.04 -0.75 -6.35
N LYS A 10 -8.27 -0.27 -6.60
CA LYS A 10 -9.14 -0.85 -7.63
C LYS A 10 -8.53 -0.75 -9.02
N TYR A 11 -8.01 0.42 -9.39
CA TYR A 11 -7.50 0.65 -10.74
C TYR A 11 -6.11 0.05 -10.97
N GLU A 12 -5.20 0.20 -10.00
CA GLU A 12 -3.82 -0.26 -10.16
C GLU A 12 -3.67 -1.78 -9.94
N ASP A 13 -4.52 -2.39 -9.12
CA ASP A 13 -4.41 -3.82 -8.77
C ASP A 13 -5.62 -4.63 -9.23
N ILE A 14 -6.81 -4.40 -8.64
CA ILE A 14 -7.95 -5.31 -8.79
C ILE A 14 -8.42 -5.42 -10.24
N TYR A 15 -8.65 -4.29 -10.92
CA TYR A 15 -9.12 -4.26 -12.30
C TYR A 15 -8.03 -4.61 -13.30
N THR A 16 -6.75 -4.42 -12.94
CA THR A 16 -5.63 -4.74 -13.83
C THR A 16 -5.30 -6.23 -13.79
N ARG A 17 -5.38 -6.86 -12.63
CA ARG A 17 -5.01 -8.27 -12.42
C ARG A 17 -6.16 -9.26 -12.65
N ASP A 18 -7.40 -8.78 -12.62
CA ASP A 18 -8.61 -9.57 -12.89
C ASP A 18 -8.60 -10.94 -12.19
N TYR A 19 -8.42 -10.93 -10.87
CA TYR A 19 -8.23 -12.16 -10.10
C TYR A 19 -9.39 -13.15 -10.28
N GLU A 20 -9.06 -14.38 -10.70
CA GLU A 20 -10.02 -15.45 -10.95
C GLU A 20 -10.61 -16.08 -9.67
N SER A 21 -10.00 -15.81 -8.51
CA SER A 21 -10.45 -16.36 -7.23
C SER A 21 -10.28 -15.38 -6.08
N VAL A 22 -11.13 -15.54 -5.06
CA VAL A 22 -11.06 -14.75 -3.82
C VAL A 22 -9.73 -14.96 -3.10
N GLU A 23 -9.20 -16.18 -3.10
CA GLU A 23 -7.88 -16.47 -2.52
C GLU A 23 -6.76 -15.70 -3.24
N GLY A 24 -6.80 -15.68 -4.58
CA GLY A 24 -5.88 -14.91 -5.41
C GLY A 24 -5.96 -13.40 -5.10
N LEU A 25 -7.17 -12.87 -5.02
CA LEU A 25 -7.41 -11.47 -4.64
C LEU A 25 -6.84 -11.15 -3.25
N ILE A 26 -7.08 -12.00 -2.25
CA ILE A 26 -6.58 -11.76 -0.88
C ILE A 26 -5.05 -11.73 -0.86
N ARG A 27 -4.39 -12.69 -1.54
CA ARG A 27 -2.92 -12.70 -1.64
C ARG A 27 -2.40 -11.44 -2.33
N GLY A 28 -2.98 -11.11 -3.47
CA GLY A 28 -2.56 -9.94 -4.25
C GLY A 28 -2.78 -8.62 -3.52
N LEU A 29 -3.88 -8.48 -2.76
CA LEU A 29 -4.09 -7.31 -1.90
C LEU A 29 -3.06 -7.22 -0.78
N ARG A 30 -2.65 -8.34 -0.16
CA ARG A 30 -1.57 -8.32 0.84
C ARG A 30 -0.28 -7.78 0.25
N GLU A 31 0.12 -8.30 -0.91
CA GLU A 31 1.33 -7.84 -1.62
C GLU A 31 1.22 -6.37 -2.00
N TYR A 32 0.07 -5.94 -2.53
CA TYR A 32 -0.16 -4.55 -2.92
C TYR A 32 -0.06 -3.61 -1.72
N PHE A 33 -0.66 -3.96 -0.58
CA PHE A 33 -0.65 -3.12 0.62
C PHE A 33 0.72 -3.09 1.30
N GLU A 34 1.48 -4.19 1.24
CA GLU A 34 2.88 -4.22 1.69
C GLU A 34 3.70 -3.17 0.93
N PHE A 35 3.64 -3.22 -0.41
CA PHE A 35 4.29 -2.25 -1.29
C PHE A 35 3.78 -0.82 -1.05
N TYR A 36 2.47 -0.62 -1.02
CA TYR A 36 1.86 0.71 -0.89
C TYR A 36 2.25 1.40 0.42
N ASN A 37 2.32 0.63 1.51
CA ASN A 37 2.59 1.16 2.84
C ASN A 37 4.08 1.31 3.14
N ASN A 38 4.92 0.39 2.67
CA ASN A 38 6.33 0.33 3.09
C ASN A 38 7.31 0.81 2.02
N GLU A 39 6.95 0.75 0.73
CA GLU A 39 7.91 0.98 -0.36
C GLU A 39 7.54 2.20 -1.22
N ARG A 40 6.24 2.47 -1.43
CA ARG A 40 5.80 3.56 -2.32
C ARG A 40 5.95 4.94 -1.65
N PRO A 41 6.76 5.85 -2.19
CA PRO A 41 6.79 7.25 -1.75
C PRO A 41 5.50 7.99 -2.13
N HIS A 42 4.94 8.79 -1.23
CA HIS A 42 3.75 9.61 -1.53
C HIS A 42 4.08 11.09 -1.49
N GLN A 43 3.74 11.81 -2.57
CA GLN A 43 3.96 13.26 -2.65
C GLN A 43 3.23 14.03 -1.53
N THR A 44 2.02 13.57 -1.15
CA THR A 44 1.25 14.13 -0.03
C THR A 44 2.03 14.09 1.30
N PHE A 45 2.97 13.14 1.44
CA PHE A 45 3.80 12.95 2.61
C PHE A 45 5.25 13.45 2.39
N GLY A 46 5.46 14.32 1.41
CA GLY A 46 6.80 14.84 1.11
C GLY A 46 7.79 13.78 0.60
N GLY A 47 7.28 12.68 0.02
CA GLY A 47 8.10 11.56 -0.44
C GLY A 47 8.29 10.44 0.59
N SER A 48 7.68 10.55 1.78
CA SER A 48 7.64 9.43 2.73
C SER A 48 6.57 8.40 2.39
N THR A 49 6.76 7.19 2.88
CA THR A 49 5.77 6.10 2.79
C THR A 49 4.72 6.22 3.91
N PRO A 50 3.52 5.63 3.76
CA PRO A 50 2.50 5.65 4.82
C PRO A 50 3.03 5.08 6.14
N ALA A 51 3.87 4.04 6.08
CA ALA A 51 4.53 3.46 7.22
C ALA A 51 5.40 4.48 7.97
N GLU A 52 6.26 5.19 7.24
CA GLU A 52 7.17 6.19 7.80
C GLU A 52 6.43 7.32 8.50
N VAL A 53 5.29 7.74 7.96
CA VAL A 53 4.45 8.77 8.57
C VAL A 53 3.74 8.25 9.82
N TYR A 54 3.26 7.00 9.81
CA TYR A 54 2.48 6.45 10.91
C TYR A 54 3.33 6.08 12.13
N TRP A 55 4.46 5.39 11.93
CA TRP A 55 5.36 4.97 13.01
C TRP A 55 6.43 6.00 13.35
N GLY A 56 6.68 6.95 12.45
CA GLY A 56 7.86 7.81 12.50
C GLY A 56 9.11 7.07 12.02
N THR A 57 9.95 7.76 11.25
CA THR A 57 11.18 7.18 10.67
C THR A 57 12.19 6.69 11.70
N ALA A 58 12.12 7.16 12.96
CA ALA A 58 12.98 6.71 14.04
C ALA A 58 12.63 5.31 14.56
N GLU A 59 11.33 4.95 14.60
CA GLU A 59 10.88 3.66 15.13
C GLU A 59 11.01 2.54 14.07
N LEU A 60 10.80 2.84 12.79
CA LEU A 60 11.09 1.88 11.70
C LEU A 60 12.56 1.48 11.64
N ARG A 61 13.49 2.43 11.87
CA ARG A 61 14.93 2.15 11.92
C ARG A 61 15.36 1.25 13.08
N LYS A 62 14.57 1.15 14.14
CA LYS A 62 14.85 0.26 15.28
C LYS A 62 14.31 -1.16 15.07
N ALA A 63 13.35 -1.32 14.16
CA ALA A 63 12.70 -2.60 13.88
C ALA A 63 13.32 -3.37 12.70
N ALA A 64 14.21 -2.72 11.94
CA ALA A 64 14.96 -3.29 10.82
C ALA A 64 16.37 -3.73 11.27
#